data_AF-A0A075KGD5-F1
#
_entry.id   AF-A0A075KGD5-F1
#
_cell.length_a   1.000
_cell.length_b   1.000
_cell.length_c   1.000
_cell.angle_alpha   90.00
_cell.angle_beta   90.00
_cell.angle_gamma   90.00
#
_symmetry.space_group_name_H-M   'P 1'
#
loop_
_entity.id
_entity.type
_entity.pdbx_description
1 polymer ?
#
loop_
_entity_poly.entity_id
_entity_poly.type
_entity_poly.pdbx_seq_one_letter_code
_entity_poly.pdbx_strand_id
1 'polypeptide(L)'
;MCNEEKSSDSLLADIGLDIQRVLWSLFECWKNEGTEADHVQVFELSVEFACGEVYQKVVHSQEGKTETFYYKNIYHPVDATIWIVDSEEGAVMMKTEKK
;
A
#
# COMPACT_ATOMS: atom_id res chain seq x y z
N MET A 1 13.60 13.83 24.77
CA MET A 1 13.19 12.73 23.88
C MET A 1 11.76 13.03 23.47
N CYS A 2 11.59 13.75 22.36
CA CYS A 2 10.27 13.99 21.81
C CYS A 2 9.95 12.80 20.91
N ASN A 3 9.03 11.94 21.35
CA ASN A 3 8.40 11.00 20.44
C ASN A 3 7.42 11.83 19.60
N GLU A 4 7.84 12.17 18.38
CA GLU A 4 6.93 12.67 17.36
C GLU A 4 6.05 11.51 16.92
N GLU A 5 4.84 11.45 17.46
CA GLU A 5 3.73 10.77 16.81
C GLU A 5 3.43 11.53 15.51
N LYS A 6 4.16 11.19 14.44
CA LYS A 6 3.88 11.70 13.10
C LYS A 6 2.52 11.17 12.70
N SER A 7 1.51 12.02 12.85
CA SER A 7 0.16 11.84 12.34
C SER A 7 0.24 11.33 10.90
N SER A 8 -0.38 10.16 10.69
CA SER A 8 -0.39 9.35 9.48
C SER A 8 -0.81 10.10 8.21
N ASP A 9 -1.57 11.19 8.33
CA ASP A 9 -2.01 12.04 7.22
C ASP A 9 -0.86 12.73 6.47
N SER A 10 0.19 13.16 7.18
CA SER A 10 1.31 13.91 6.56
C SER A 10 2.22 13.03 5.70
N LEU A 11 2.26 11.72 5.98
CA LEU A 11 3.15 10.77 5.31
C LEU A 11 2.55 10.19 4.04
N LEU A 12 1.23 10.30 3.84
CA LEU A 12 0.54 9.87 2.62
C LEU A 12 0.28 11.01 1.63
N ALA A 13 0.67 12.25 1.97
CA ALA A 13 0.37 13.44 1.17
C ALA A 13 0.94 13.38 -0.26
N ASP A 14 2.01 12.61 -0.48
CA ASP A 14 2.61 12.40 -1.80
C ASP A 14 2.15 11.11 -2.50
N ILE A 15 1.29 10.31 -1.84
CA ILE A 15 0.65 9.14 -2.44
C ILE A 15 -0.68 9.57 -3.03
N GLY A 16 -0.82 9.40 -4.35
CA GLY A 16 -2.06 9.73 -5.06
C GLY A 16 -3.28 9.01 -4.49
N LEU A 17 -4.43 9.70 -4.46
CA LEU A 17 -5.71 9.15 -3.98
C LEU A 17 -6.15 7.91 -4.78
N ASP A 18 -5.77 7.83 -6.04
CA ASP A 18 -5.96 6.66 -6.91
C ASP A 18 -5.23 5.43 -6.37
N ILE A 19 -3.96 5.58 -5.97
CA ILE A 19 -3.19 4.51 -5.34
C ILE A 19 -3.81 4.13 -3.99
N GLN A 20 -4.12 5.10 -3.14
CA GLN A 20 -4.72 4.82 -1.82
C GLN A 20 -6.02 4.01 -1.95
N ARG A 21 -6.88 4.36 -2.91
CA ARG A 21 -8.12 3.62 -3.18
C ARG A 21 -7.87 2.20 -3.66
N VAL A 22 -6.88 2.00 -4.53
CA VAL A 22 -6.48 0.67 -4.99
C VAL A 22 -6.03 -0.18 -3.80
N LEU A 23 -5.15 0.34 -2.95
CA LEU A 23 -4.64 -0.38 -1.78
C LEU A 23 -5.77 -0.73 -0.79
N TRP A 24 -6.69 0.21 -0.52
CA TRP A 24 -7.86 -0.07 0.32
C TRP A 24 -8.77 -1.14 -0.28
N SER A 25 -9.02 -1.08 -1.59
CA SER A 25 -9.85 -2.08 -2.27
C SER A 25 -9.23 -3.47 -2.19
N LEU A 26 -7.92 -3.58 -2.38
CA LEU A 26 -7.18 -4.84 -2.23
C LEU A 26 -7.28 -5.39 -0.80
N PHE A 27 -7.06 -4.53 0.20
CA PHE A 27 -7.19 -4.88 1.61
C PHE A 27 -8.60 -5.40 1.96
N GLU A 28 -9.65 -4.70 1.52
CA GLU A 28 -11.04 -5.10 1.77
C GLU A 28 -11.39 -6.42 1.07
N CYS A 29 -10.94 -6.63 -0.16
CA CYS A 29 -11.14 -7.89 -0.88
C CYS A 29 -10.56 -9.06 -0.09
N TRP A 30 -9.31 -8.98 0.36
CA TRP A 30 -8.67 -10.07 1.08
C TRP A 30 -9.24 -10.29 2.49
N LYS A 31 -9.66 -9.23 3.17
CA LYS A 31 -10.38 -9.34 4.45
C LYS A 31 -11.69 -10.13 4.31
N ASN A 32 -12.40 -9.95 3.19
CA ASN A 32 -13.66 -10.63 2.91
C ASN A 32 -13.47 -12.08 2.44
N GLU A 33 -12.30 -12.44 1.89
CA GLU A 33 -12.00 -13.80 1.44
C GLU A 33 -11.75 -14.78 2.60
N GLY A 34 -11.77 -14.31 3.86
CA GLY A 34 -11.64 -15.16 5.04
C GLY A 34 -10.25 -15.79 5.19
N THR A 35 -9.27 -15.32 4.41
CA THR A 35 -7.86 -15.48 4.73
C THR A 35 -7.67 -14.89 6.13
N GLU A 36 -6.96 -15.55 7.04
CA GLU A 36 -6.44 -14.89 8.25
C GLU A 36 -5.54 -13.76 7.75
N ALA A 37 -6.14 -12.61 7.49
CA ALA A 37 -5.44 -11.43 7.05
C ALA A 37 -4.61 -11.05 8.25
N ASP A 38 -3.30 -11.19 8.13
CA ASP A 38 -2.40 -10.69 9.14
C ASP A 38 -2.79 -9.26 9.49
N HIS A 39 -2.61 -8.94 10.76
CA HIS A 39 -2.76 -7.59 11.27
C HIS A 39 -1.88 -6.59 10.51
N VAL A 40 -0.89 -7.03 9.72
CA VAL A 40 -0.01 -6.18 8.92
C VAL A 40 0.04 -6.65 7.47
N GLN A 41 -0.30 -5.74 6.56
CA GLN A 41 -0.31 -5.96 5.11
C GLN A 41 0.73 -5.02 4.48
N VAL A 42 1.71 -5.56 3.76
CA VAL A 42 2.79 -4.78 3.16
C VAL A 42 2.59 -4.66 1.66
N PHE A 43 2.66 -3.43 1.16
CA PHE A 43 2.56 -3.09 -0.26
C PHE A 43 3.83 -2.37 -0.71
N GLU A 44 4.61 -3.02 -1.57
CA GLU A 44 5.74 -2.40 -2.25
C GLU A 44 5.29 -1.85 -3.60
N LEU A 45 5.29 -0.53 -3.69
CA LEU A 45 4.97 0.23 -4.88
C LEU A 45 6.26 0.50 -5.66
N SER A 46 6.24 0.23 -6.95
CA SER A 46 7.31 0.64 -7.86
C SER A 46 6.79 1.11 -9.20
N VAL A 47 7.52 2.06 -9.81
CA VAL A 47 7.22 2.54 -11.16
C VAL A 47 7.98 1.70 -12.18
N GLU A 48 7.25 0.97 -13.03
CA GLU A 48 7.81 0.11 -14.05
C GLU A 48 7.55 0.72 -15.44
N PHE A 49 8.56 0.60 -16.32
CA PHE A 49 8.48 1.06 -17.70
C PHE A 49 8.56 -0.16 -18.64
N ALA A 50 7.48 -0.42 -19.37
CA ALA A 50 7.42 -1.54 -20.30
C ALA A 50 6.73 -1.13 -21.60
N CYS A 51 7.30 -1.50 -22.74
CA CYS A 51 6.75 -1.22 -24.07
C CYS A 51 6.43 0.27 -24.34
N GLY A 52 7.18 1.21 -23.73
CA GLY A 52 6.94 2.65 -23.86
C GLY A 52 5.80 3.18 -22.98
N GLU A 53 5.28 2.37 -22.07
CA GLU A 53 4.19 2.73 -21.16
C GLU A 53 4.67 2.65 -19.71
N VAL A 54 4.03 3.46 -18.86
CA VAL A 54 4.33 3.54 -17.41
C VAL A 54 3.27 2.76 -16.66
N TYR A 55 3.72 1.92 -15.73
CA TYR A 55 2.86 1.10 -14.88
C TYR A 55 3.21 1.34 -13.41
N GLN A 56 2.19 1.45 -12.57
CA GLN A 56 2.34 1.25 -11.14
C GLN A 56 2.31 -0.25 -10.86
N LYS A 57 3.46 -0.80 -10.46
CA LYS A 57 3.53 -2.14 -9.90
C LYS A 57 3.24 -2.08 -8.41
N VAL A 58 2.40 -2.99 -7.93
CA VAL A 58 2.02 -3.15 -6.54
C VAL A 58 2.33 -4.60 -6.16
N VAL A 59 3.34 -4.81 -5.33
CA VAL A 59 3.65 -6.12 -4.76
C VAL A 59 3.06 -6.15 -3.35
N HIS A 60 2.06 -7.01 -3.16
CA HIS A 60 1.47 -7.25 -1.86
C HIS A 60 2.14 -8.46 -1.21
N SER A 61 2.44 -8.36 0.09
CA SER A 61 2.99 -9.46 0.90
C SER A 61 2.33 -9.52 2.27
N GLN A 62 1.96 -10.74 2.67
CA GLN A 62 1.51 -11.15 3.99
C GLN A 62 2.06 -12.56 4.33
N GLU A 63 1.81 -13.07 5.52
CA GLU A 63 2.26 -14.38 5.97
C GLU A 63 1.80 -15.47 4.99
N GLY A 64 2.78 -16.06 4.30
CA GLY A 64 2.57 -17.15 3.36
C GLY A 64 1.98 -16.77 1.99
N LYS A 65 1.71 -15.50 1.70
CA LYS A 65 1.14 -15.08 0.40
C LYS A 65 1.78 -13.79 -0.14
N THR A 66 2.17 -13.83 -1.41
CA THR A 66 2.66 -12.68 -2.16
C THR A 66 1.93 -12.59 -3.49
N GLU A 67 1.35 -11.44 -3.81
CA GLU A 67 0.66 -11.18 -5.07
C GLU A 67 1.23 -9.92 -5.74
N THR A 68 1.22 -9.87 -7.07
CA THR A 68 1.74 -8.74 -7.83
C THR A 68 0.69 -8.25 -8.82
N PHE A 69 0.45 -6.94 -8.79
CA PHE A 69 -0.51 -6.24 -9.63
C PHE A 69 0.17 -5.14 -10.44
N TYR A 70 -0.37 -4.86 -11.63
CA TYR A 70 0.12 -3.81 -12.51
C TYR A 70 -1.03 -2.91 -12.91
N TYR A 71 -0.92 -1.61 -12.63
CA TYR A 71 -1.94 -0.62 -12.94
C TYR A 71 -1.39 0.41 -13.93
N LYS A 72 -2.05 0.55 -15.08
CA LYS A 72 -1.68 1.47 -16.16
C LYS A 72 -2.27 2.88 -16.00
N ASN A 73 -3.36 3.01 -15.24
CA ASN A 73 -4.15 4.24 -15.15
C ASN A 73 -3.95 5.00 -13.83
N ILE A 74 -2.75 4.92 -13.27
CA ILE A 74 -2.37 5.72 -12.09
C ILE A 74 -1.82 7.05 -12.58
N TYR A 75 -2.38 8.15 -12.07
CA TYR A 75 -2.10 9.50 -12.56
C TYR A 75 -0.68 9.96 -12.17
N HIS A 76 -0.25 9.63 -10.96
CA HIS A 76 1.13 9.83 -10.50
C HIS A 76 1.67 8.54 -9.89
N PRO A 77 2.29 7.65 -10.70
CA PRO A 77 2.96 6.47 -10.19
C PRO A 77 4.06 6.84 -9.20
N VAL A 78 4.25 6.03 -8.16
CA VAL A 78 5.18 6.30 -7.07
C VAL A 78 5.98 5.06 -6.68
N ASP A 79 7.21 5.30 -6.26
CA ASP A 79 8.04 4.34 -5.53
C ASP A 79 7.86 4.58 -4.03
N ALA A 80 7.23 3.62 -3.34
CA ALA A 80 6.99 3.70 -1.90
C ALA A 80 6.77 2.31 -1.32
N THR A 81 6.89 2.19 0.00
CA THR A 81 6.39 1.02 0.70
C THR A 81 5.28 1.50 1.64
N ILE A 82 4.10 0.91 1.50
CA ILE A 82 2.90 1.25 2.26
C ILE A 82 2.50 0.05 3.10
N TRP A 83 2.19 0.29 4.36
CA TRP A 83 1.72 -0.71 5.30
C TRP A 83 0.27 -0.40 5.62
N ILE A 84 -0.58 -1.42 5.64
CA ILE A 84 -1.92 -1.33 6.20
C ILE A 84 -1.94 -2.21 7.44
N VAL A 85 -2.23 -1.60 8.59
CA VAL A 85 -2.28 -2.30 9.87
C VAL A 85 -3.73 -2.36 10.33
N ASP A 86 -4.28 -3.57 10.47
CA ASP A 86 -5.63 -3.81 10.96
C ASP A 86 -5.60 -4.12 12.45
N SER A 87 -6.24 -3.25 13.23
CA SER A 87 -6.32 -3.33 14.69
C SER A 87 -7.78 -3.36 15.16
N GLU A 88 -8.01 -3.63 16.45
CA GLU A 88 -9.36 -3.57 17.04
C GLU A 88 -10.01 -2.18 16.91
N GLU A 89 -9.20 -1.12 16.78
CA GLU A 89 -9.66 0.27 16.62
C GLU A 89 -9.95 0.64 15.15
N GLY A 90 -9.59 -0.23 14.21
CA GLY A 90 -9.73 -0.03 12.77
C GLY A 90 -8.41 -0.22 12.02
N ALA A 91 -8.50 -0.15 10.69
CA ALA A 91 -7.36 -0.26 9.80
C ALA A 91 -6.73 1.10 9.50
N VAL A 92 -5.39 1.18 9.54
CA VAL A 92 -4.63 2.41 9.28
C VAL A 92 -3.62 2.16 8.17
N MET A 93 -3.55 3.08 7.20
CA MET A 93 -2.52 3.10 6.15
C MET A 93 -1.35 3.99 6.56
N MET A 94 -0.13 3.50 6.38
CA MET A 94 1.10 4.20 6.73
C MET A 94 2.14 4.05 5.63
N LYS A 95 2.83 5.14 5.29
CA LYS A 95 4.02 5.08 4.43
C LYS A 95 5.26 4.83 5.28
N THR A 96 6.14 3.96 4.80
CA THR A 96 7.48 3.77 5.35
C THR A 96 8.55 4.30 4.40
N GLU A 97 9.64 4.82 4.97
CA GLU A 97 10.82 5.21 4.21
C GLU A 97 11.66 3.97 3.93
N LYS A 98 11.96 3.69 2.66
CA LYS A 98 12.99 2.70 2.32
C LYS A 98 14.33 3.24 2.83
N LYS A 99 14.94 2.53 3.79
CA LYS A 99 16.29 2.81 4.31
C LYS A 99 17.35 2.65 3.23
#